data_AF-A0A9X2Y957-F1
#
_entry.id   AF-A0A9X2Y957-F1
#
_cell.length_a   1.000
_cell.length_b   1.000
_cell.length_c   1.000
_cell.angle_alpha   90.00
_cell.angle_beta   90.00
_cell.angle_gamma   90.00
#
_symmetry.space_group_name_H-M   'P 1'
#
loop_
_entity.id
_entity.type
_entity.pdbx_description
1 polymer ?
#
loop_
_entity_poly.entity_id
_entity_poly.type
_entity_poly.pdbx_seq_one_letter_code
_entity_poly.pdbx_strand_id
1 'polypeptide(L)'
;MTTTHPIRTGRRARNAAAALLAASATVAGMIAASAPAQAADQYIALALGYINENPPVTMAGGSAISATQEQAAQGALTNCSGNGGNHCVAQVVATNACAAAASNDFGEMTGASDPSLATAQSKAKSMLQNQQGAKVIVSGCANGSTPPPPNDPPPPPPAPKQGPTVSFKTIVGGLVAHITDRSGVSSQCTYVTDGVNRSFALPANSAYDLKIVPAIPQFRNWTVTITCDNGTSTTATTYF
;
A
#
# COMPACT_ATOMS: atom_id res chain seq x y z
N MET A 1 24.30 29.81 -87.40
CA MET A 1 25.02 28.83 -86.57
C MET A 1 24.00 27.89 -85.96
N THR A 2 24.30 26.61 -86.02
CA THR A 2 23.43 25.44 -85.93
C THR A 2 22.87 25.20 -84.52
N THR A 3 21.58 24.82 -84.44
CA THR A 3 20.94 23.83 -83.52
C THR A 3 21.05 24.03 -81.98
N THR A 4 20.04 23.79 -81.14
CA THR A 4 19.11 22.63 -81.11
C THR A 4 17.90 22.90 -80.17
N HIS A 5 16.73 22.39 -80.56
CA HIS A 5 15.43 22.33 -79.86
C HIS A 5 15.38 21.14 -78.84
N PRO A 6 14.20 20.70 -78.33
CA PRO A 6 13.10 21.30 -77.55
C PRO A 6 12.85 20.47 -76.25
N ILE A 7 11.75 20.65 -75.50
CA ILE A 7 10.59 19.71 -75.40
C ILE A 7 9.60 20.41 -74.42
N ARG A 8 8.46 20.98 -74.89
CA ARG A 8 7.09 20.41 -74.95
C ARG A 8 6.71 19.63 -73.68
N THR A 9 5.58 19.82 -73.01
CA THR A 9 4.18 19.89 -73.48
C THR A 9 3.38 20.23 -72.22
N GLY A 10 2.49 21.22 -72.19
CA GLY A 10 1.08 21.07 -72.57
C GLY A 10 0.33 20.08 -71.66
N ARG A 11 -0.87 20.32 -71.14
CA ARG A 11 -1.88 21.37 -71.36
C ARG A 11 -3.13 20.88 -70.59
N ARG A 12 -3.99 21.83 -70.18
CA ARG A 12 -5.48 21.73 -70.18
C ARG A 12 -6.14 20.79 -69.17
N ALA A 13 -7.36 21.04 -68.70
CA ALA A 13 -8.32 22.15 -68.81
C ALA A 13 -9.44 21.84 -67.78
N ARG A 14 -9.84 22.82 -66.94
CA ARG A 14 -11.06 23.64 -67.02
C ARG A 14 -12.42 22.93 -66.87
N ASN A 15 -13.10 23.36 -65.79
CA ASN A 15 -14.48 23.88 -65.70
C ASN A 15 -15.71 22.95 -65.83
N ALA A 16 -16.59 23.00 -64.81
CA ALA A 16 -18.05 23.25 -64.85
C ALA A 16 -18.66 22.84 -63.48
N ALA A 17 -19.19 23.75 -62.65
CA ALA A 17 -20.54 24.35 -62.66
C ALA A 17 -21.63 23.49 -61.99
N ALA A 18 -22.50 24.18 -61.25
CA ALA A 18 -23.40 23.72 -60.19
C ALA A 18 -24.67 22.96 -60.64
N ALA A 19 -25.29 22.22 -59.70
CA ALA A 19 -26.73 21.98 -59.65
C ALA A 19 -27.19 21.63 -58.23
N LEU A 20 -28.12 22.43 -57.69
CA LEU A 20 -28.99 22.11 -56.55
C LEU A 20 -30.07 21.14 -57.00
N LEU A 21 -30.31 20.05 -56.28
CA LEU A 21 -31.63 19.39 -56.18
C LEU A 21 -31.75 18.71 -54.81
N ALA A 22 -32.86 19.02 -54.12
CA ALA A 22 -33.29 18.41 -52.89
C ALA A 22 -33.89 17.01 -53.15
N ALA A 23 -33.59 16.05 -52.29
CA ALA A 23 -34.39 14.83 -52.13
C ALA A 23 -34.27 14.33 -50.69
N SER A 24 -35.38 14.48 -49.96
CA SER A 24 -35.67 13.82 -48.70
C SER A 24 -35.77 12.30 -48.91
N ALA A 25 -34.91 11.54 -48.24
CA ALA A 25 -35.09 10.10 -48.06
C ALA A 25 -34.78 9.76 -46.59
N THR A 26 -35.83 9.64 -45.78
CA THR A 26 -35.80 8.93 -44.50
C THR A 26 -35.47 7.46 -44.74
N VAL A 27 -34.25 7.04 -44.38
CA VAL A 27 -33.92 5.63 -44.16
C VAL A 27 -33.18 5.53 -42.84
N ALA A 28 -33.82 4.79 -41.92
CA ALA A 28 -33.34 4.16 -40.69
C ALA A 28 -32.01 4.66 -40.13
N GLY A 29 -32.06 5.15 -38.88
CA GLY A 29 -30.89 5.42 -38.06
C GLY A 29 -29.89 4.27 -38.12
N MET A 30 -28.89 4.41 -38.98
CA MET A 30 -27.64 3.72 -38.79
C MET A 30 -27.03 4.40 -37.58
N ILE A 31 -27.22 3.75 -36.43
CA ILE A 31 -26.23 3.71 -35.39
C ILE A 31 -24.94 3.36 -36.13
N ALA A 32 -24.20 4.37 -36.56
CA ALA A 32 -22.78 4.21 -36.78
C ALA A 32 -22.30 3.80 -35.39
N ALA A 33 -22.18 2.48 -35.18
CA ALA A 33 -21.36 1.94 -34.13
C ALA A 33 -20.06 2.69 -34.32
N SER A 34 -19.78 3.64 -33.41
CA SER A 34 -18.44 4.15 -33.26
C SER A 34 -17.58 2.91 -33.25
N ALA A 35 -16.78 2.70 -34.30
CA ALA A 35 -15.76 1.68 -34.29
C ALA A 35 -15.09 1.80 -32.92
N PRO A 36 -14.93 0.70 -32.15
CA PRO A 36 -14.34 0.80 -30.84
C PRO A 36 -13.04 1.58 -31.04
N ALA A 37 -12.99 2.79 -30.48
CA ALA A 37 -11.74 3.52 -30.41
C ALA A 37 -10.77 2.49 -29.84
N GLN A 38 -9.68 2.22 -30.57
CA GLN A 38 -8.63 1.32 -30.11
C GLN A 38 -8.18 1.87 -28.75
N ALA A 39 -8.79 1.36 -27.68
CA ALA A 39 -8.42 1.70 -26.33
C ALA A 39 -7.02 1.12 -26.21
N ALA A 40 -6.03 2.00 -26.06
CA ALA A 40 -4.66 1.58 -25.90
C ALA A 40 -4.59 0.52 -24.80
N ASP A 41 -3.83 -0.55 -25.05
CA ASP A 41 -3.67 -1.63 -24.10
C ASP A 41 -3.22 -1.08 -22.75
N GLN A 42 -3.90 -1.46 -21.68
CA GLN A 42 -3.49 -1.17 -20.32
C GLN A 42 -2.98 -2.46 -19.67
N TYR A 43 -1.87 -2.33 -18.96
CA TYR A 43 -1.22 -3.42 -18.25
C TYR A 43 -1.37 -3.19 -16.76
N ILE A 44 -1.91 -4.17 -16.05
CA ILE A 44 -1.83 -4.24 -14.59
C ILE A 44 -0.74 -5.21 -14.19
N ALA A 45 0.14 -4.77 -13.29
CA ALA A 45 1.10 -5.65 -12.63
C ALA A 45 0.85 -5.68 -11.13
N LEU A 46 1.06 -6.85 -10.53
CA LEU A 46 0.98 -7.07 -9.09
C LEU A 46 2.31 -7.66 -8.61
N ALA A 47 2.84 -7.11 -7.53
CA ALA A 47 4.04 -7.58 -6.87
C ALA A 47 3.75 -7.93 -5.42
N LEU A 48 4.46 -8.93 -4.90
CA LEU A 48 4.43 -9.35 -3.50
C LEU A 48 5.84 -9.32 -2.92
N GLY A 49 5.96 -8.96 -1.64
CA GLY A 49 7.21 -8.97 -0.89
C GLY A 49 6.97 -9.27 0.59
N TYR A 50 8.01 -9.73 1.28
CA TYR A 50 7.94 -10.13 2.69
C TYR A 50 8.00 -8.91 3.62
N ILE A 51 7.03 -8.79 4.53
CA ILE A 51 7.12 -7.87 5.68
C ILE A 51 7.86 -8.59 6.83
N ASN A 52 7.54 -9.86 7.06
CA ASN A 52 8.18 -10.72 8.04
C ASN A 52 8.26 -12.15 7.48
N GLU A 53 9.46 -12.73 7.49
CA GLU A 53 9.75 -14.09 7.03
C GLU A 53 9.54 -15.14 8.15
N ASN A 54 9.35 -14.72 9.41
CA ASN A 54 9.07 -15.62 10.53
C ASN A 54 7.59 -16.04 10.56
N PRO A 55 7.26 -17.34 10.71
CA PRO A 55 5.87 -17.81 10.74
C PRO A 55 5.02 -17.16 11.85
N PRO A 56 3.76 -16.75 11.56
CA PRO A 56 3.15 -16.75 10.24
C PRO A 56 3.74 -15.65 9.34
N VAL A 57 4.10 -16.02 8.11
CA VAL A 57 4.68 -15.09 7.14
C VAL A 57 3.68 -13.98 6.83
N THR A 58 4.16 -12.74 6.82
CA THR A 58 3.35 -11.57 6.45
C THR A 58 3.93 -10.92 5.21
N MET A 59 3.04 -10.48 4.33
CA MET A 59 3.37 -10.04 2.98
C MET A 59 2.79 -8.65 2.73
N ALA A 60 3.54 -7.82 2.03
CA ALA A 60 3.05 -6.60 1.42
C ALA A 60 2.78 -6.85 -0.07
N GLY A 61 1.74 -6.21 -0.60
CA GLY A 61 1.45 -6.20 -2.02
C GLY A 61 1.67 -4.82 -2.61
N GLY A 62 2.01 -4.77 -3.89
CA GLY A 62 2.02 -3.56 -4.70
C GLY A 62 1.29 -3.81 -6.01
N SER A 63 0.57 -2.81 -6.50
CA SER A 63 -0.07 -2.84 -7.81
C SER A 63 0.24 -1.57 -8.59
N ALA A 64 0.30 -1.67 -9.91
CA ALA A 64 0.34 -0.50 -10.78
C ALA A 64 -0.31 -0.83 -12.13
N ILE A 65 -0.90 0.20 -12.73
CA ILE A 65 -1.47 0.16 -14.07
C ILE A 65 -0.70 1.14 -14.94
N SER A 66 -0.26 0.71 -16.12
CA SER A 66 0.41 1.58 -17.08
C SER A 66 0.08 1.20 -18.53
N ALA A 67 0.43 2.08 -19.46
CA ALA A 67 0.35 1.84 -20.91
C ALA A 67 1.41 0.84 -21.41
N THR A 68 2.42 0.50 -20.60
CA THR A 68 3.40 -0.54 -20.94
C THR A 68 3.58 -1.55 -19.82
N GLN A 69 3.93 -2.78 -20.20
CA GLN A 69 4.15 -3.89 -19.28
C GLN A 69 5.28 -3.60 -18.28
N GLU A 70 6.40 -3.04 -18.74
CA GLU A 70 7.58 -2.76 -17.92
C GLU A 70 7.29 -1.66 -16.89
N GLN A 71 6.57 -0.61 -17.28
CA GLN A 71 6.20 0.46 -16.36
C GLN A 71 5.22 -0.02 -15.29
N ALA A 72 4.26 -0.86 -15.68
CA ALA A 72 3.36 -1.49 -14.72
C ALA A 72 4.14 -2.36 -13.74
N ALA A 73 5.04 -3.23 -14.22
CA ALA A 73 5.87 -4.07 -13.35
C ALA A 73 6.75 -3.25 -12.39
N GLN A 74 7.46 -2.24 -12.90
CA GLN A 74 8.31 -1.38 -12.08
C GLN A 74 7.50 -0.58 -11.05
N GLY A 75 6.32 -0.08 -11.43
CA GLY A 75 5.41 0.61 -10.51
C GLY A 75 4.89 -0.31 -9.41
N ALA A 76 4.53 -1.55 -9.75
CA ALA A 76 4.07 -2.54 -8.78
C ALA A 76 5.17 -2.92 -7.79
N LEU A 77 6.41 -3.10 -8.25
CA LEU A 77 7.58 -3.33 -7.40
C LEU A 77 7.85 -2.15 -6.47
N THR A 78 7.80 -0.92 -7.00
CA THR A 78 7.99 0.31 -6.22
C THR A 78 6.92 0.42 -5.13
N ASN A 79 5.65 0.21 -5.46
CA ASN A 79 4.55 0.25 -4.50
C ASN A 79 4.65 -0.87 -3.46
N CYS A 80 5.09 -2.07 -3.85
CA CYS A 80 5.34 -3.16 -2.91
C CYS A 80 6.40 -2.77 -1.88
N SER A 81 7.52 -2.18 -2.33
CA SER A 81 8.57 -1.70 -1.43
C SER A 81 8.11 -0.54 -0.54
N GLY A 82 7.33 0.39 -1.09
CA GLY A 82 6.72 1.51 -0.36
C GLY A 82 5.73 1.06 0.73
N ASN A 83 5.10 -0.10 0.55
CA ASN A 83 4.23 -0.73 1.52
C ASN A 83 5.00 -1.56 2.59
N GLY A 84 6.33 -1.49 2.61
CA GLY A 84 7.18 -2.17 3.59
C GLY A 84 7.55 -3.61 3.22
N GLY A 85 7.32 -4.03 1.97
CA GLY A 85 7.76 -5.33 1.47
C GLY A 85 9.25 -5.35 1.15
N ASN A 86 9.95 -6.39 1.62
CA ASN A 86 11.29 -6.77 1.19
C ASN A 86 11.23 -7.86 0.13
N HIS A 87 12.26 -7.97 -0.72
CA HIS A 87 12.32 -8.96 -1.80
C HIS A 87 11.06 -8.95 -2.70
N CYS A 88 10.60 -7.76 -3.08
CA CYS A 88 9.42 -7.61 -3.93
C CYS A 88 9.63 -8.28 -5.29
N VAL A 89 8.71 -9.17 -5.68
CA VAL A 89 8.69 -9.87 -6.96
C VAL A 89 7.35 -9.65 -7.64
N ALA A 90 7.39 -9.31 -8.94
CA ALA A 90 6.20 -9.24 -9.77
C ALA A 90 5.63 -10.65 -9.97
N GLN A 91 4.43 -10.90 -9.45
CA GLN A 91 3.77 -12.21 -9.48
C GLN A 91 2.92 -12.40 -10.74
N VAL A 92 2.34 -11.32 -11.25
CA VAL A 92 1.51 -11.36 -12.45
C VAL A 92 1.52 -10.01 -13.13
N VAL A 93 1.58 -10.02 -14.46
CA VAL A 93 1.28 -8.87 -15.30
C VAL A 93 0.24 -9.29 -16.32
N ALA A 94 -0.82 -8.50 -16.47
CA ALA A 94 -1.96 -8.82 -17.30
C ALA A 94 -2.38 -7.62 -18.15
N THR A 95 -2.69 -7.87 -19.42
CA THR A 95 -3.14 -6.84 -20.37
C THR A 95 -4.67 -6.86 -20.45
N ASN A 96 -5.30 -5.69 -20.28
CA ASN A 96 -6.76 -5.51 -20.39
C ASN A 96 -7.56 -6.57 -19.61
N ALA A 97 -7.09 -6.92 -18.42
CA ALA A 97 -7.68 -7.98 -17.59
C ALA A 97 -7.57 -7.63 -16.10
N CYS A 98 -8.18 -8.47 -15.27
CA CYS A 98 -7.97 -8.47 -13.83
C CYS A 98 -6.82 -9.38 -13.45
N ALA A 99 -6.14 -9.03 -12.36
CA ALA A 99 -5.08 -9.80 -11.77
C ALA A 99 -5.28 -9.87 -10.24
N ALA A 100 -4.82 -10.96 -9.64
CA ALA A 100 -4.72 -11.11 -8.20
C ALA A 100 -3.42 -11.83 -7.84
N ALA A 101 -2.83 -11.45 -6.72
CA ALA A 101 -1.70 -12.12 -6.13
C ALA A 101 -2.05 -12.57 -4.71
N ALA A 102 -1.74 -13.83 -4.40
CA ALA A 102 -2.09 -14.48 -3.14
C ALA A 102 -0.84 -15.04 -2.47
N SER A 103 -0.94 -15.21 -1.16
CA SER A 103 0.10 -15.84 -0.34
C SER A 103 -0.52 -16.62 0.82
N ASN A 104 0.27 -17.49 1.45
CA ASN A 104 -0.11 -18.27 2.62
C ASN A 104 0.82 -18.01 3.81
N ASP A 105 0.56 -18.65 4.96
CA ASP A 105 1.35 -18.43 6.18
C ASP A 105 2.79 -18.95 6.09
N PHE A 106 3.14 -19.65 5.00
CA PHE A 106 4.47 -20.20 4.70
C PHE A 106 5.25 -19.33 3.71
N GLY A 107 4.68 -18.22 3.24
CA GLY A 107 5.35 -17.31 2.32
C GLY A 107 5.38 -17.79 0.86
N GLU A 108 4.53 -18.76 0.50
CA GLU A 108 4.28 -19.10 -0.89
C GLU A 108 3.63 -17.91 -1.58
N MET A 109 3.99 -17.63 -2.84
CA MET A 109 3.45 -16.52 -3.61
C MET A 109 2.93 -17.03 -4.94
N THR A 110 1.73 -16.61 -5.30
CA THR A 110 1.13 -16.94 -6.59
C THR A 110 0.47 -15.71 -7.19
N GLY A 111 0.48 -15.64 -8.51
CA GLY A 111 -0.22 -14.62 -9.28
C GLY A 111 -1.12 -15.28 -10.33
N ALA A 112 -2.33 -14.77 -10.48
CA ALA A 112 -3.23 -15.21 -11.54
C ALA A 112 -3.95 -14.02 -12.17
N SER A 113 -4.28 -14.17 -13.45
CA SER A 113 -5.11 -13.23 -14.19
C SER A 113 -6.34 -13.91 -14.76
N ASP A 114 -7.39 -13.11 -14.93
CA ASP A 114 -8.67 -13.47 -15.51
C ASP A 114 -9.44 -12.21 -15.94
N PRO A 115 -10.35 -12.27 -16.92
CA PRO A 115 -11.25 -11.15 -17.21
C PRO A 115 -12.10 -10.70 -16.00
N SER A 116 -12.40 -11.60 -15.06
CA SER A 116 -13.13 -11.34 -13.83
C SER A 116 -12.22 -11.25 -12.61
N LEU A 117 -12.36 -10.20 -11.79
CA LEU A 117 -11.59 -10.04 -10.56
C LEU A 117 -11.81 -11.19 -9.58
N ALA A 118 -13.06 -11.63 -9.40
CA ALA A 118 -13.40 -12.72 -8.49
C ALA A 118 -12.76 -14.05 -8.93
N THR A 119 -12.74 -14.30 -10.25
CA THR A 119 -12.09 -15.49 -10.80
C THR A 119 -10.58 -15.41 -10.65
N ALA A 120 -9.97 -14.25 -10.93
CA ALA A 120 -8.52 -14.04 -10.71
C ALA A 120 -8.13 -14.29 -9.25
N GLN A 121 -8.91 -13.78 -8.29
CA GLN A 121 -8.70 -13.99 -6.86
C GLN A 121 -8.84 -15.46 -6.45
N SER A 122 -9.88 -16.14 -6.93
CA SER A 122 -10.08 -17.58 -6.66
C SER A 122 -8.96 -18.42 -7.26
N LYS A 123 -8.54 -18.10 -8.49
CA LYS A 123 -7.47 -18.78 -9.21
C LYS A 123 -6.13 -18.60 -8.51
N ALA A 124 -5.78 -17.37 -8.11
CA ALA A 124 -4.54 -17.09 -7.37
C ALA A 124 -4.46 -17.91 -6.08
N LYS A 125 -5.53 -17.96 -5.28
CA LYS A 125 -5.59 -18.80 -4.07
C LYS A 125 -5.49 -20.29 -4.39
N SER A 126 -6.18 -20.76 -5.42
CA SER A 126 -6.16 -22.19 -5.80
C SER A 126 -4.80 -22.68 -6.31
N MET A 127 -3.94 -21.77 -6.76
CA MET A 127 -2.58 -22.09 -7.19
C MET A 127 -1.60 -22.28 -6.02
N LEU A 128 -1.98 -21.88 -4.80
CA LEU A 128 -1.16 -22.14 -3.62
C LEU A 128 -1.18 -23.64 -3.30
N GLN A 129 0.00 -24.24 -3.20
CA GLN A 129 0.18 -25.64 -2.81
C GLN A 129 -0.33 -25.88 -1.39
N ASN A 130 -0.13 -24.91 -0.49
CA ASN A 130 -0.68 -24.97 0.87
C ASN A 130 -1.77 -23.91 1.09
N GLN A 131 -2.97 -24.37 1.47
CA GLN A 131 -4.14 -23.53 1.68
C GLN A 131 -4.24 -22.92 3.09
N GLN A 132 -3.39 -23.36 4.03
CA GLN A 132 -3.39 -22.78 5.38
C GLN A 132 -2.93 -21.32 5.35
N GLY A 133 -3.80 -20.42 5.78
CA GLY A 133 -3.54 -18.98 5.75
C GLY A 133 -3.60 -18.34 4.37
N ALA A 134 -4.11 -19.07 3.36
CA ALA A 134 -4.23 -18.58 1.99
C ALA A 134 -5.12 -17.33 1.92
N LYS A 135 -4.53 -16.22 1.46
CA LYS A 135 -5.19 -14.93 1.36
C LYS A 135 -4.73 -14.19 0.11
N VAL A 136 -5.64 -13.42 -0.48
CA VAL A 136 -5.29 -12.47 -1.54
C VAL A 136 -4.63 -11.28 -0.87
N ILE A 137 -3.43 -10.92 -1.30
CA ILE A 137 -2.67 -9.79 -0.74
C ILE A 137 -2.94 -8.52 -1.54
N VAL A 138 -3.03 -8.64 -2.86
CA VAL A 138 -3.33 -7.51 -3.76
C VAL A 138 -4.07 -8.00 -4.99
N SER A 139 -4.98 -7.19 -5.52
CA SER A 139 -5.70 -7.47 -6.76
C SER A 139 -6.17 -6.18 -7.43
N GLY A 140 -6.49 -6.23 -8.72
CA GLY A 140 -7.01 -5.09 -9.47
C GLY A 140 -7.31 -5.44 -10.92
N CYS A 141 -7.77 -4.46 -11.71
CA CYS A 141 -8.08 -4.64 -13.12
C CYS A 141 -7.63 -3.46 -13.99
N ALA A 142 -7.19 -3.76 -15.21
CA ALA A 142 -6.79 -2.77 -16.24
C ALA A 142 -7.80 -2.67 -17.40
N ASN A 143 -8.93 -3.37 -17.36
CA ASN A 143 -9.92 -3.45 -18.45
C ASN A 143 -10.95 -2.30 -18.47
N GLY A 144 -10.62 -1.12 -17.93
CA GLY A 144 -11.56 0.02 -17.81
C GLY A 144 -12.75 -0.22 -16.88
N SER A 145 -12.94 -1.45 -16.40
CA SER A 145 -13.86 -1.83 -15.35
C SER A 145 -13.10 -1.82 -14.04
N THR A 146 -12.83 -0.63 -13.51
CA THR A 146 -12.57 -0.51 -12.09
C THR A 146 -13.92 -0.31 -11.41
N PRO A 147 -14.51 -1.34 -10.74
CA PRO A 147 -15.16 -1.00 -9.50
C PRO A 147 -14.11 -0.23 -8.70
N PRO A 148 -14.46 0.91 -8.08
CA PRO A 148 -13.57 1.52 -7.09
C PRO A 148 -13.07 0.41 -6.17
N PRO A 149 -11.82 0.48 -5.66
CA PRO A 149 -11.39 -0.46 -4.63
C PRO A 149 -12.55 -0.59 -3.64
N PRO A 150 -12.96 -1.83 -3.26
CA PRO A 150 -13.90 -1.97 -2.17
C PRO A 150 -13.45 -0.97 -1.10
N ASN A 151 -14.36 -0.12 -0.62
CA ASN A 151 -14.12 0.54 0.63
C ASN A 151 -14.02 -0.61 1.63
N ASP A 152 -12.83 -1.19 1.76
CA ASP A 152 -12.46 -1.88 2.96
C ASP A 152 -12.81 -0.88 4.04
N PRO A 153 -13.73 -1.22 4.97
CA PRO A 153 -13.93 -0.35 6.12
C PRO A 153 -12.52 -0.06 6.63
N PRO A 154 -12.16 1.23 6.80
CA PRO A 154 -10.81 1.63 7.12
C PRO A 154 -10.29 0.68 8.19
N PRO A 155 -9.09 0.07 7.99
CA PRO A 155 -8.60 -0.96 8.90
C PRO A 155 -8.89 -0.46 10.32
N PRO A 156 -9.60 -1.26 11.14
CA PRO A 156 -10.07 -0.78 12.43
C PRO A 156 -8.89 -0.08 13.09
N PRO A 157 -9.06 1.17 13.55
CA PRO A 157 -7.96 1.98 14.04
C PRO A 157 -7.07 1.10 14.90
N PRO A 158 -5.75 1.03 14.64
CA PRO A 158 -4.85 0.19 15.43
C PRO A 158 -5.21 0.37 16.90
N ALA A 159 -5.51 -0.74 17.58
CA ALA A 159 -5.96 -0.68 18.96
C ALA A 159 -5.00 0.27 19.72
N PRO A 160 -5.53 1.25 20.49
CA PRO A 160 -4.68 2.22 21.16
C PRO A 160 -3.58 1.49 21.91
N LYS A 161 -2.32 1.77 21.56
CA LYS A 161 -1.18 1.14 22.21
C LYS A 161 -1.29 1.40 23.71
N GLN A 162 -1.18 0.35 24.51
CA GLN A 162 -1.25 0.49 25.95
C GLN A 162 0.04 1.16 26.44
N GLY A 163 -0.11 2.18 27.29
CA GLY A 163 1.02 2.77 27.99
C GLY A 163 1.70 1.78 28.92
N PRO A 164 2.97 2.03 29.25
CA PRO A 164 3.71 1.15 30.15
C PRO A 164 3.05 1.11 31.54
N THR A 165 3.04 -0.04 32.19
CA THR A 165 2.58 -0.13 33.59
C THR A 165 3.67 0.40 34.51
N VAL A 166 3.30 1.21 35.50
CA VAL A 166 4.23 1.74 36.50
C VAL A 166 3.80 1.28 37.88
N SER A 167 4.74 0.69 38.63
CA SER A 167 4.54 0.32 40.03
C SER A 167 5.73 0.78 40.86
N PHE A 168 5.50 1.08 42.14
CA PHE A 168 6.51 1.68 43.00
C PHE A 168 6.90 0.73 44.12
N LYS A 169 8.20 0.70 44.41
CA LYS A 169 8.76 -0.01 45.55
C LYS A 169 9.66 0.93 46.35
N THR A 170 9.32 1.11 47.62
CA THR A 170 10.17 1.83 48.57
C THR A 170 11.42 1.02 48.88
N ILE A 171 12.58 1.66 48.81
CA ILE A 171 13.88 1.08 49.19
C ILE A 171 14.56 1.98 50.23
N VAL A 172 15.52 1.43 50.96
CA VAL A 172 16.34 2.22 51.88
C VAL A 172 17.08 3.30 51.08
N GLY A 173 16.74 4.57 51.31
CA GLY A 173 17.34 5.72 50.62
C GLY A 173 16.60 6.23 49.38
N GLY A 174 15.45 5.65 49.01
CA GLY A 174 14.61 6.22 47.94
C GLY A 174 13.50 5.32 47.42
N LEU A 175 13.18 5.47 46.13
CA LEU A 175 12.12 4.75 45.43
C LEU A 175 12.66 4.06 44.18
N VAL A 176 12.08 2.91 43.85
CA VAL A 176 12.24 2.27 42.54
C VAL A 176 10.88 2.30 41.84
N ALA A 177 10.85 2.86 40.64
CA ALA A 177 9.71 2.73 39.74
C ALA A 177 9.98 1.56 38.79
N HIS A 178 9.17 0.51 38.93
CA HIS A 178 9.14 -0.64 38.03
C HIS A 178 8.22 -0.32 36.87
N ILE A 179 8.80 -0.25 35.67
CA ILE A 179 8.13 0.20 34.45
C ILE A 179 8.11 -0.98 33.48
N THR A 180 6.93 -1.47 33.10
CA THR A 180 6.79 -2.62 32.18
C THR A 180 6.14 -2.17 30.89
N ASP A 181 6.77 -2.45 29.75
CA ASP A 181 6.16 -2.21 28.44
C ASP A 181 4.91 -3.08 28.25
N ARG A 182 3.87 -2.44 27.71
CA ARG A 182 2.61 -3.07 27.31
C ARG A 182 2.25 -2.73 25.87
N SER A 183 3.05 -1.91 25.21
CA SER A 183 2.84 -1.47 23.85
C SER A 183 3.31 -2.50 22.81
N GLY A 184 4.23 -3.39 23.20
CA GLY A 184 4.84 -4.38 22.31
C GLY A 184 5.85 -3.75 21.33
N VAL A 185 6.22 -2.49 21.54
CA VAL A 185 7.11 -1.72 20.66
C VAL A 185 8.26 -1.16 21.48
N SER A 186 9.49 -1.40 21.03
CA SER A 186 10.67 -0.78 21.62
C SER A 186 10.57 0.73 21.45
N SER A 187 10.67 1.47 22.55
CA SER A 187 10.43 2.91 22.58
C SER A 187 11.45 3.64 23.44
N GLN A 188 11.72 4.90 23.10
CA GLN A 188 12.40 5.83 23.99
C GLN A 188 11.38 6.49 24.88
N CYS A 189 11.45 6.18 26.18
CA CYS A 189 10.55 6.70 27.18
C CYS A 189 11.25 7.78 28.00
N THR A 190 10.47 8.77 28.40
CA THR A 190 10.92 9.88 29.23
C THR A 190 10.05 9.92 30.46
N TYR A 191 10.65 9.86 31.64
CA TYR A 191 9.92 10.06 32.88
C TYR A 191 10.08 11.51 33.35
N VAL A 192 8.99 12.09 33.82
CA VAL A 192 8.90 13.41 34.41
C VAL A 192 8.35 13.29 35.82
N THR A 193 9.07 13.84 36.78
CA THR A 193 8.63 13.94 38.19
C THR A 193 9.28 15.15 38.85
N ASP A 194 8.49 15.98 39.55
CA ASP A 194 8.96 17.16 40.29
C ASP A 194 10.00 18.02 39.54
N GLY A 195 9.78 18.26 38.24
CA GLY A 195 10.66 19.07 37.39
C GLY A 195 11.94 18.35 36.89
N VAL A 196 12.16 17.10 37.30
CA VAL A 196 13.22 16.23 36.76
C VAL A 196 12.68 15.48 35.55
N ASN A 197 13.41 15.54 34.44
CA ASN A 197 13.12 14.80 33.21
C ASN A 197 14.35 13.94 32.87
N ARG A 198 14.16 12.62 32.72
CA ARG A 198 15.20 11.76 32.10
C ARG A 198 14.60 10.75 31.14
N SER A 199 15.36 10.48 30.09
CA SER A 199 15.03 9.49 29.07
C SER A 199 15.72 8.15 29.33
N PHE A 200 15.06 7.07 28.95
CA PHE A 200 15.55 5.70 29.02
C PHE A 200 14.95 4.88 27.86
N ALA A 201 15.71 3.88 27.39
CA ALA A 201 15.22 2.94 26.41
C ALA A 201 14.35 1.88 27.11
N LEU A 202 13.15 1.64 26.58
CA LEU A 202 12.27 0.57 27.03
C LEU A 202 12.04 -0.42 25.86
N PRO A 203 12.77 -1.55 25.85
CA PRO A 203 12.55 -2.59 24.85
C PRO A 203 11.13 -3.16 24.89
N ALA A 204 10.66 -3.68 23.74
CA ALA A 204 9.34 -4.29 23.61
C ALA A 204 9.15 -5.43 24.63
N ASN A 205 8.00 -5.44 25.31
CA ASN A 205 7.62 -6.44 26.32
C ASN A 205 8.64 -6.63 27.46
N SER A 206 9.47 -5.61 27.74
CA SER A 206 10.48 -5.65 28.78
C SER A 206 10.10 -4.81 30.00
N ALA A 207 10.86 -4.97 31.08
CA ALA A 207 10.75 -4.16 32.28
C ALA A 207 12.03 -3.34 32.49
N TYR A 208 11.86 -2.12 32.99
CA TYR A 208 12.93 -1.21 33.36
C TYR A 208 12.73 -0.73 34.80
N ASP A 209 13.79 -0.87 35.60
CA ASP A 209 13.81 -0.45 37.00
C ASP A 209 14.50 0.90 37.13
N LEU A 210 13.68 1.95 37.25
CA LEU A 210 14.18 3.29 37.47
C LEU A 210 14.42 3.52 38.96
N LYS A 211 15.69 3.57 39.35
CA LYS A 211 16.11 3.89 40.72
C LYS A 211 16.19 5.39 40.93
N ILE A 212 15.47 5.88 41.93
CA ILE A 212 15.37 7.30 42.26
C ILE A 212 15.95 7.47 43.67
N VAL A 213 17.25 7.74 43.70
CA VAL A 213 18.09 7.86 44.90
C VAL A 213 19.03 9.04 44.72
N PRO A 214 19.26 9.88 45.76
CA PRO A 214 18.57 9.89 47.04
C PRO A 214 17.18 10.54 46.92
N ALA A 215 16.15 9.90 47.47
CA ALA A 215 14.82 10.52 47.58
C ALA A 215 14.44 10.59 49.06
N ILE A 216 14.27 11.82 49.56
CA ILE A 216 13.82 12.07 50.94
C ILE A 216 12.30 11.92 50.95
N PRO A 217 11.72 11.10 51.85
CA PRO A 217 10.26 11.00 51.99
C PRO A 217 9.68 12.37 52.32
N GLN A 218 8.83 12.90 51.45
CA GLN A 218 8.19 14.20 51.65
C GLN A 218 6.76 14.06 52.18
N PHE A 219 6.31 12.82 52.41
CA PHE A 219 4.97 12.48 52.90
C PHE A 219 3.90 13.19 52.08
N ARG A 220 4.05 13.17 50.76
CA ARG A 220 3.08 13.75 49.84
C ARG A 220 2.86 12.83 48.65
N ASN A 221 1.83 13.15 47.87
CA ASN A 221 1.62 12.49 46.59
C ASN A 221 2.76 12.86 45.65
N TRP A 222 3.40 11.82 45.12
CA TRP A 222 4.49 11.90 44.18
C TRP A 222 4.03 11.29 42.85
N THR A 223 3.92 12.14 41.84
CA THR A 223 3.36 11.78 40.53
C THR A 223 4.49 11.64 39.51
N VAL A 224 4.57 10.47 38.89
CA VAL A 224 5.48 10.19 37.79
C VAL A 224 4.67 10.04 36.51
N THR A 225 5.02 10.84 35.52
CA THR A 225 4.49 10.71 34.15
C THR A 225 5.56 10.14 33.26
N ILE A 226 5.25 9.03 32.59
CA ILE A 226 6.10 8.43 31.58
C ILE A 226 5.47 8.68 30.23
N THR A 227 6.26 9.20 29.29
CA THR A 227 5.84 9.45 27.92
C THR A 227 6.84 8.80 27.00
N CYS A 228 6.35 7.99 26.06
CA CYS A 228 7.19 7.26 25.11
C CYS A 228 6.95 7.79 23.68
N ASP A 229 8.00 7.74 22.86
CA ASP A 229 7.97 8.16 21.44
C ASP A 229 6.98 7.37 20.56
N ASN A 230 6.55 6.20 21.02
CA ASN A 230 5.48 5.40 20.41
C ASN A 230 4.07 5.99 20.59
N GLY A 231 3.95 7.16 21.22
CA GLY A 231 2.70 7.88 21.47
C GLY A 231 1.96 7.46 22.74
N THR A 232 2.54 6.56 23.54
CA THR A 232 1.93 6.10 24.78
C THR A 232 2.39 6.93 25.98
N SER A 233 1.50 7.06 26.97
CA SER A 233 1.85 7.70 28.23
C SER A 233 1.10 7.06 29.40
N THR A 234 1.78 7.00 30.54
CA THR A 234 1.20 6.53 31.80
C THR A 234 1.56 7.51 32.89
N THR A 235 0.55 7.92 33.66
CA THR A 235 0.77 8.69 34.88
C THR A 235 0.42 7.80 36.07
N ALA A 236 1.37 7.67 37.00
CA ALA A 236 1.19 6.92 38.22
C ALA A 236 1.61 7.76 39.42
N THR A 237 0.85 7.67 40.49
CA THR A 237 1.09 8.42 41.73
C THR A 237 1.32 7.44 42.87
N THR A 238 2.30 7.74 43.71
CA THR A 238 2.55 7.03 44.96
C THR A 238 2.69 8.03 46.09
N TYR A 239 2.52 7.58 47.33
CA TYR A 239 2.72 8.42 48.51
C TYR A 239 4.10 8.11 49.10
N PHE A 240 4.97 9.12 49.12
CA PHE A 240 6.35 9.00 49.60
C PHE A 240 6.83 10.29 50.23
#